data_AF-A0AA89AWB0-F1
#
_entry.id   AF-A0AA89AWB0-F1
#
_cell.length_a   1.000
_cell.length_b   1.000
_cell.length_c   1.000
_cell.angle_alpha   90.00
_cell.angle_beta   90.00
_cell.angle_gamma   90.00
#
_symmetry.space_group_name_H-M   'P 1'
#
loop_
_entity.id
_entity.type
_entity.pdbx_description
1 polymer ?
#
loop_
_entity_poly.entity_id
_entity_poly.type
_entity_poly.pdbx_seq_one_letter_code
_entity_poly.pdbx_strand_id
1 'polypeptide(L)'
;MAAMSYAQSTLFSKPALLFRSFTFSLTYSSFSTSSALSAHSSRHQKWRQPVVSALDFGGVKIAKDDVVRDDLTNNVPDTIYAKLGLQLHRRDQHPLGILKNAIFDYFDTNYANKFDKFDDLCPLVSVKANFDDVLVPPDHVSRSYNDTYYVDSQTVLRCHTSAHQAELLRKGHTHFLVTGDVYRRDSIDSTHYPVFHQMEGVRVFSPDEWETSGLDGTLYAASDLKKCLEGLACHLFGAVEMRWIDTYFPFTNPSFELEIYFQEKWLEVLGCGVTEQEILKRSGKTDNVAWAFGLGLERLAMVLYDIPDIRLFWSSDERFTSQFVKGQLGVKFKPFSKFPPCYKDMSFWINDSFTENNLCEIVRGVAGDLAEEVQLIDNFTNKKGMTSHCYRIAYRSMERSLTDEEINELQWNVRDQVEKKLNVILR
;
A
#
# COMPACT_ATOMS: atom_id res chain seq x y z
N MET A 1 -37.07 25.34 -44.94
CA MET A 1 -38.22 24.52 -45.39
C MET A 1 -38.75 23.76 -44.19
N ALA A 2 -40.04 23.94 -43.88
CA ALA A 2 -40.92 23.22 -42.94
C ALA A 2 -40.38 22.96 -41.51
N ALA A 3 -40.81 23.63 -40.43
CA ALA A 3 -42.16 23.82 -39.86
C ALA A 3 -42.89 22.51 -39.47
N MET A 4 -43.00 22.26 -38.16
CA MET A 4 -44.21 21.85 -37.42
C MET A 4 -43.83 21.36 -36.00
N SER A 5 -44.74 21.25 -35.03
CA SER A 5 -45.44 22.25 -34.21
C SER A 5 -46.19 21.48 -33.10
N TYR A 6 -46.41 22.12 -31.93
CA TYR A 6 -47.39 21.80 -30.86
C TYR A 6 -47.18 20.51 -30.02
N ALA A 7 -47.65 20.36 -28.77
CA ALA A 7 -47.92 21.23 -27.61
C ALA A 7 -48.42 20.34 -26.43
N GLN A 8 -48.05 20.73 -25.20
CA GLN A 8 -48.78 20.79 -23.91
C GLN A 8 -49.76 19.70 -23.37
N SER A 9 -49.72 19.61 -22.03
CA SER A 9 -50.80 19.36 -21.02
C SER A 9 -51.02 17.90 -20.55
N THR A 10 -50.59 17.50 -19.33
CA THR A 10 -51.18 17.55 -17.96
C THR A 10 -52.35 16.59 -17.67
N LEU A 11 -52.22 15.79 -16.59
CA LEU A 11 -53.16 15.53 -15.46
C LEU A 11 -53.22 14.06 -14.96
N PHE A 12 -53.08 13.91 -13.63
CA PHE A 12 -53.59 12.93 -12.65
C PHE A 12 -53.72 11.42 -12.97
N SER A 13 -53.21 10.57 -12.07
CA SER A 13 -54.03 9.73 -11.16
C SER A 13 -53.18 8.85 -10.23
N LYS A 14 -53.52 8.83 -8.93
CA LYS A 14 -53.12 7.78 -7.96
C LYS A 14 -53.89 6.47 -8.25
N PRO A 15 -53.53 5.35 -7.60
CA PRO A 15 -54.39 4.91 -6.50
C PRO A 15 -53.64 4.35 -5.27
N ALA A 16 -54.26 4.55 -4.11
CA ALA A 16 -54.14 3.71 -2.91
C ALA A 16 -55.30 2.69 -2.97
N LEU A 17 -55.32 1.47 -2.40
CA LEU A 17 -55.24 1.01 -1.01
C LEU A 17 -55.51 -0.52 -1.09
N LEU A 18 -55.00 -1.33 -0.14
CA LEU A 18 -55.83 -2.27 0.63
C LEU A 18 -55.02 -2.96 1.73
N PHE A 19 -55.38 -2.62 2.96
CA PHE A 19 -55.05 -3.29 4.20
C PHE A 19 -55.69 -4.68 4.26
N ARG A 20 -54.98 -5.66 4.85
CA ARG A 20 -55.62 -6.76 5.58
C ARG A 20 -55.02 -6.86 6.98
N SER A 21 -55.91 -6.68 7.94
CA SER A 21 -55.74 -6.86 9.38
C SER A 21 -55.70 -8.35 9.74
N PHE A 22 -54.80 -8.71 10.64
CA PHE A 22 -54.98 -9.84 11.56
C PHE A 22 -54.59 -9.39 12.96
N THR A 23 -55.60 -9.29 13.81
CA THR A 23 -55.52 -9.20 15.27
C THR A 23 -55.20 -10.57 15.84
N PHE A 24 -54.38 -10.68 16.89
CA PHE A 24 -54.67 -11.53 18.06
C PHE A 24 -53.84 -11.13 19.31
N SER A 25 -54.60 -10.71 20.33
CA SER A 25 -54.40 -10.79 21.79
C SER A 25 -53.02 -10.59 22.44
N LEU A 26 -52.94 -9.52 23.24
CA LEU A 26 -52.07 -9.41 24.41
C LEU A 26 -52.60 -10.28 25.57
N THR A 27 -51.68 -10.94 26.28
CA THR A 27 -51.84 -11.32 27.68
C THR A 27 -50.84 -10.53 28.54
N TYR A 28 -51.39 -9.77 29.48
CA TYR A 28 -50.70 -9.05 30.55
C TYR A 28 -50.39 -10.00 31.71
N SER A 29 -49.20 -9.87 32.33
CA SER A 29 -49.02 -10.19 33.74
C SER A 29 -47.95 -9.30 34.39
N SER A 30 -48.45 -8.35 35.19
CA SER A 30 -47.96 -7.85 36.48
C SER A 30 -46.49 -7.43 36.69
N PHE A 31 -46.38 -6.12 36.95
CA PHE A 31 -45.41 -5.34 37.74
C PHE A 31 -44.56 -6.06 38.79
N SER A 32 -43.29 -5.63 38.88
CA SER A 32 -42.69 -5.16 40.14
C SER A 32 -41.53 -4.20 39.86
N THR A 33 -41.71 -2.95 40.27
CA THR A 33 -40.69 -1.90 40.32
C THR A 33 -39.79 -2.10 41.55
N SER A 34 -38.48 -2.18 41.33
CA SER A 34 -37.49 -1.90 42.36
C SER A 34 -36.34 -1.12 41.75
N SER A 35 -36.31 0.17 42.09
CA SER A 35 -35.22 1.10 41.85
C SER A 35 -33.96 0.67 42.61
N ALA A 36 -32.86 0.46 41.89
CA ALA A 36 -31.53 0.45 42.48
C ALA A 36 -30.56 1.17 41.52
N LEU A 37 -30.09 2.32 41.97
CA LEU A 37 -28.94 3.03 41.41
C LEU A 37 -27.71 2.12 41.50
N SER A 38 -27.10 1.80 40.36
CA SER A 38 -25.78 1.18 40.29
C SER A 38 -25.04 1.78 39.11
N ALA A 39 -23.95 2.48 39.41
CA ALA A 39 -23.06 3.10 38.45
C ALA A 39 -22.56 2.09 37.40
N HIS A 40 -22.86 2.33 36.13
CA HIS A 40 -22.25 1.61 35.03
C HIS A 40 -20.83 2.16 34.80
N SER A 41 -19.83 1.49 35.36
CA SER A 41 -18.47 1.60 34.83
C SER A 41 -18.43 0.86 33.49
N SER A 42 -18.25 1.58 32.39
CA SER A 42 -17.98 1.00 31.08
C SER A 42 -16.59 0.34 31.11
N ARG A 43 -16.56 -0.97 31.36
CA ARG A 43 -15.37 -1.78 31.09
C ARG A 43 -15.21 -1.87 29.58
N HIS A 44 -14.34 -1.03 29.02
CA HIS A 44 -13.80 -1.23 27.68
C HIS A 44 -13.14 -2.62 27.62
N GLN A 45 -13.76 -3.55 26.89
CA GLN A 45 -13.09 -4.76 26.45
C GLN A 45 -12.01 -4.32 25.46
N LYS A 46 -10.76 -4.22 25.92
CA LYS A 46 -9.59 -4.20 25.05
C LYS A 46 -9.60 -5.51 24.26
N TRP A 47 -9.87 -5.41 22.97
CA TRP A 47 -9.73 -6.51 22.03
C TRP A 47 -8.25 -6.93 22.05
N ARG A 48 -7.96 -8.09 22.64
CA ARG A 48 -6.64 -8.72 22.54
C ARG A 48 -6.68 -9.57 21.27
N GLN A 49 -5.82 -9.27 20.30
CA GLN A 49 -5.58 -10.18 19.20
C GLN A 49 -5.18 -11.55 19.76
N PRO A 50 -5.66 -12.66 19.18
CA PRO A 50 -5.16 -13.98 19.52
C PRO A 50 -3.65 -13.98 19.26
N VAL A 51 -2.85 -14.39 20.26
CA VAL A 51 -1.42 -14.62 20.07
C VAL A 51 -1.29 -15.86 19.19
N VAL A 52 -1.41 -15.70 17.88
CA VAL A 52 -1.00 -16.73 16.94
C VAL A 52 0.52 -16.78 17.06
N SER A 53 1.06 -17.89 17.56
CA SER A 53 2.50 -18.03 17.81
C SER A 53 3.33 -18.01 16.51
N ALA A 54 2.70 -18.22 15.35
CA ALA A 54 3.33 -18.12 14.03
C ALA A 54 2.32 -17.68 12.96
N LEU A 55 2.72 -16.72 12.12
CA LEU A 55 2.00 -16.28 10.93
C LEU A 55 2.16 -17.30 9.80
N ASP A 56 1.17 -17.47 8.91
CA ASP A 56 1.20 -18.42 7.79
C ASP A 56 1.11 -17.68 6.43
N PHE A 57 2.07 -17.95 5.55
CA PHE A 57 2.17 -17.41 4.20
C PHE A 57 2.38 -18.55 3.21
N GLY A 58 1.30 -19.00 2.56
CA GLY A 58 1.38 -20.08 1.56
C GLY A 58 1.99 -21.37 2.12
N GLY A 59 1.80 -21.66 3.42
CA GLY A 59 2.39 -22.81 4.12
C GLY A 59 3.71 -22.51 4.83
N VAL A 60 4.30 -21.32 4.67
CA VAL A 60 5.49 -20.87 5.41
C VAL A 60 5.06 -20.26 6.75
N LYS A 61 5.53 -20.85 7.85
CA LYS A 61 5.26 -20.35 9.21
C LYS A 61 6.37 -19.41 9.67
N ILE A 62 6.00 -18.24 10.18
CA ILE A 62 6.92 -17.19 10.64
C ILE A 62 6.58 -16.78 12.07
N ALA A 63 7.50 -16.98 13.00
CA ALA A 63 7.40 -16.50 14.37
C ALA A 63 8.06 -15.12 14.53
N LYS A 64 7.84 -14.47 15.68
CA LYS A 64 8.45 -13.18 16.00
C LYS A 64 9.98 -13.25 15.94
N ASP A 65 10.55 -14.29 16.53
CA ASP A 65 12.00 -14.48 16.61
C ASP A 65 12.63 -14.79 15.23
N ASP A 66 11.83 -15.12 14.22
CA ASP A 66 12.31 -15.26 12.84
C ASP A 66 12.52 -13.91 12.14
N VAL A 67 11.92 -12.83 12.67
CA VAL A 67 11.89 -11.49 12.05
C VAL A 67 12.62 -10.45 12.89
N VAL A 68 12.32 -10.39 14.19
CA VAL A 68 12.93 -9.47 15.14
C VAL A 68 13.98 -10.27 15.91
N ARG A 69 15.21 -10.29 15.39
CA ARG A 69 16.31 -11.11 15.87
C ARG A 69 17.29 -10.29 16.70
N ASP A 70 17.96 -10.97 17.63
CA ASP A 70 19.18 -10.45 18.26
C ASP A 70 20.37 -10.63 17.28
N ASP A 71 20.37 -9.84 16.21
CA ASP A 71 21.40 -9.80 15.18
C ASP A 71 21.85 -8.35 14.95
N LEU A 72 23.15 -8.10 14.80
CA LEU A 72 23.73 -6.76 14.66
C LEU A 72 23.23 -5.99 13.42
N THR A 73 22.77 -6.73 12.40
CA THR A 73 22.24 -6.17 11.15
C THR A 73 20.72 -6.09 11.14
N ASN A 74 20.04 -6.63 12.15
CA ASN A 74 18.60 -6.53 12.25
C ASN A 74 18.18 -5.08 12.52
N ASN A 75 17.32 -4.53 11.68
CA ASN A 75 16.72 -3.21 11.86
C ASN A 75 15.19 -3.23 11.79
N VAL A 76 14.56 -4.41 11.96
CA VAL A 76 13.10 -4.56 11.92
C VAL A 76 12.50 -4.29 13.30
N PRO A 77 11.72 -3.21 13.50
CA PRO A 77 11.10 -2.96 14.79
C PRO A 77 9.84 -3.81 15.00
N ASP A 78 9.46 -3.98 16.27
CA ASP A 78 8.21 -4.65 16.67
C ASP A 78 6.96 -4.07 16.00
N THR A 79 6.96 -2.76 15.71
CA THR A 79 5.87 -2.07 15.02
C THR A 79 5.68 -2.55 13.59
N ILE A 80 6.75 -2.94 12.90
CA ILE A 80 6.71 -3.51 11.55
C ILE A 80 6.34 -4.98 11.60
N TYR A 81 6.87 -5.74 12.56
CA TYR A 81 6.44 -7.12 12.79
C TYR A 81 4.93 -7.22 13.02
N ALA A 82 4.34 -6.29 13.78
CA ALA A 82 2.90 -6.24 14.03
C ALA A 82 2.03 -6.03 12.78
N LYS A 83 2.62 -5.61 11.65
CA LYS A 83 1.92 -5.44 10.37
C LYS A 83 1.97 -6.70 9.49
N LEU A 84 2.93 -7.61 9.74
CA LEU A 84 3.01 -8.87 9.01
C LEU A 84 1.75 -9.71 9.23
N GLY A 85 1.28 -10.33 8.15
CA GLY A 85 0.11 -11.22 8.19
C GLY A 85 -1.24 -10.51 8.19
N LEU A 86 -1.28 -9.17 8.23
CA LEU A 86 -2.55 -8.43 8.08
C LEU A 86 -3.16 -8.60 6.68
N GLN A 87 -2.32 -8.81 5.66
CA GLN A 87 -2.66 -9.18 4.28
C GLN A 87 -3.90 -8.42 3.75
N LEU A 88 -3.84 -7.08 3.78
CA LEU A 88 -4.99 -6.22 3.46
C LEU A 88 -5.50 -6.45 2.04
N HIS A 89 -4.61 -6.79 1.11
CA HIS A 89 -4.91 -7.13 -0.29
C HIS A 89 -5.73 -8.42 -0.46
N ARG A 90 -5.83 -9.28 0.55
CA ARG A 90 -6.65 -10.50 0.52
C ARG A 90 -8.04 -10.30 1.12
N ARG A 91 -8.33 -9.13 1.69
CA ARG A 91 -9.63 -8.82 2.29
C ARG A 91 -10.56 -8.28 1.22
N ASP A 92 -11.56 -9.07 0.83
CA ASP A 92 -12.46 -8.75 -0.29
C ASP A 92 -13.26 -7.43 -0.15
N GLN A 93 -13.48 -6.95 1.08
CA GLN A 93 -14.18 -5.70 1.36
C GLN A 93 -13.22 -4.52 1.59
N HIS A 94 -11.92 -4.78 1.63
CA HIS A 94 -10.91 -3.74 1.78
C HIS A 94 -10.63 -3.09 0.42
N PRO A 95 -10.43 -1.75 0.34
CA PRO A 95 -10.15 -1.06 -0.92
C PRO A 95 -9.05 -1.70 -1.77
N LEU A 96 -7.98 -2.15 -1.12
CA LEU A 96 -6.86 -2.83 -1.79
C LEU A 96 -7.26 -4.21 -2.33
N GLY A 97 -8.10 -4.95 -1.61
CA GLY A 97 -8.62 -6.24 -2.07
C GLY A 97 -9.61 -6.09 -3.22
N ILE A 98 -10.47 -5.06 -3.17
CA ILE A 98 -11.38 -4.71 -4.28
C ILE A 98 -10.57 -4.37 -5.53
N LEU A 99 -9.55 -3.52 -5.40
CA LEU A 99 -8.68 -3.14 -6.52
C LEU A 99 -7.92 -4.34 -7.09
N LYS A 100 -7.28 -5.15 -6.22
CA LYS A 100 -6.59 -6.38 -6.63
C LYS A 100 -7.53 -7.31 -7.42
N ASN A 101 -8.73 -7.56 -6.89
CA ASN A 101 -9.71 -8.42 -7.54
C ASN A 101 -10.14 -7.87 -8.90
N ALA A 102 -10.33 -6.55 -9.04
CA ALA A 102 -10.62 -5.94 -10.34
C ALA A 102 -9.47 -6.14 -11.36
N ILE A 103 -8.21 -6.06 -10.91
CA ILE A 103 -7.08 -6.36 -11.80
C ILE A 103 -7.06 -7.85 -12.17
N PHE A 104 -7.33 -8.76 -11.22
CA PHE A 104 -7.46 -10.18 -11.51
C PHE A 104 -8.57 -10.46 -12.53
N ASP A 105 -9.72 -9.79 -12.41
CA ASP A 105 -10.85 -9.92 -13.34
C ASP A 105 -10.47 -9.44 -14.75
N TYR A 106 -9.67 -8.36 -14.87
CA TYR A 106 -9.12 -7.92 -16.15
C TYR A 106 -8.28 -9.02 -16.81
N PHE A 107 -7.35 -9.63 -16.07
CA PHE A 107 -6.49 -10.68 -16.62
C PHE A 107 -7.27 -11.95 -16.93
N ASP A 108 -8.25 -12.35 -16.11
CA ASP A 108 -9.11 -13.51 -16.39
C ASP A 108 -9.96 -13.30 -17.66
N THR A 109 -10.45 -12.08 -17.86
CA THR A 109 -11.29 -11.75 -19.01
C THR A 109 -10.49 -11.70 -20.31
N ASN A 110 -9.30 -11.09 -20.29
CA ASN A 110 -8.51 -10.83 -21.50
C ASN A 110 -7.48 -11.92 -21.81
N TYR A 111 -7.09 -12.71 -20.81
CA TYR A 111 -6.06 -13.75 -20.89
C TYR A 111 -6.54 -15.03 -20.18
N ALA A 112 -7.73 -15.49 -20.55
CA ALA A 112 -8.45 -16.60 -19.91
C ALA A 112 -7.55 -17.77 -19.50
N ASN A 113 -7.47 -18.02 -18.19
CA ASN A 113 -6.69 -19.10 -17.55
C ASN A 113 -5.19 -19.13 -17.91
N LYS A 114 -4.60 -17.99 -18.29
CA LYS A 114 -3.16 -17.92 -18.58
C LYS A 114 -2.33 -17.53 -17.37
N PHE A 115 -2.78 -16.56 -16.58
CA PHE A 115 -1.97 -15.98 -15.49
C PHE A 115 -2.19 -16.73 -14.17
N ASP A 116 -1.14 -17.35 -13.66
CA ASP A 116 -1.09 -17.86 -12.30
C ASP A 116 -1.15 -16.68 -11.30
N LYS A 117 -1.85 -16.84 -10.18
CA LYS A 117 -2.03 -15.77 -9.20
C LYS A 117 -1.43 -16.17 -7.86
N PHE A 118 -0.49 -15.36 -7.39
CA PHE A 118 0.20 -15.54 -6.11
C PHE A 118 -0.08 -14.34 -5.21
N ASP A 119 -0.87 -14.53 -4.15
CA ASP A 119 -1.19 -13.46 -3.20
C ASP A 119 -0.95 -13.84 -1.72
N ASP A 120 -0.19 -14.90 -1.47
CA ASP A 120 0.22 -15.41 -0.14
C ASP A 120 1.73 -15.69 -0.02
N LEU A 121 2.57 -15.24 -0.96
CA LEU A 121 4.01 -15.48 -0.88
C LEU A 121 4.62 -14.85 0.37
N CYS A 122 5.56 -15.55 0.99
CA CYS A 122 6.29 -15.10 2.16
C CYS A 122 7.01 -13.76 1.89
N PRO A 123 6.84 -12.72 2.73
CA PRO A 123 7.52 -11.44 2.56
C PRO A 123 8.99 -11.47 2.98
N LEU A 124 9.43 -12.50 3.71
CA LEU A 124 10.85 -12.72 4.02
C LEU A 124 11.53 -13.35 2.81
N VAL A 125 12.45 -12.61 2.22
CA VAL A 125 13.19 -13.02 1.02
C VAL A 125 14.68 -12.84 1.24
N SER A 126 15.50 -13.61 0.51
CA SER A 126 16.94 -13.38 0.53
C SER A 126 17.30 -12.04 -0.10
N VAL A 127 18.39 -11.43 0.36
CA VAL A 127 19.02 -10.25 -0.28
C VAL A 127 19.25 -10.52 -1.77
N LYS A 128 19.66 -11.75 -2.11
CA LYS A 128 19.84 -12.19 -3.50
C LYS A 128 18.55 -12.10 -4.30
N ALA A 129 17.44 -12.61 -3.77
CA ALA A 129 16.14 -12.58 -4.46
C ALA A 129 15.63 -11.14 -4.63
N ASN A 130 15.74 -10.32 -3.59
CA ASN A 130 15.25 -8.93 -3.61
C ASN A 130 16.08 -8.02 -4.51
N PHE A 131 17.38 -8.29 -4.69
CA PHE A 131 18.27 -7.36 -5.40
C PHE A 131 19.10 -8.00 -6.51
N ASP A 132 19.87 -9.05 -6.23
CA ASP A 132 20.83 -9.61 -7.21
C ASP A 132 20.14 -10.29 -8.41
N ASP A 133 19.05 -11.02 -8.13
CA ASP A 133 18.26 -11.75 -9.13
C ASP A 133 17.52 -10.80 -10.08
N VAL A 134 17.30 -9.56 -9.65
CA VAL A 134 16.71 -8.47 -10.43
C VAL A 134 17.74 -7.39 -10.79
N LEU A 135 19.03 -7.75 -10.81
CA LEU A 135 20.14 -6.93 -11.32
C LEU A 135 20.34 -5.56 -10.64
N VAL A 136 19.79 -5.34 -9.46
CA VAL A 136 20.07 -4.13 -8.69
C VAL A 136 21.57 -4.14 -8.34
N PRO A 137 22.36 -3.08 -8.60
CA PRO A 137 23.80 -3.09 -8.30
C PRO A 137 24.12 -3.20 -6.80
N PRO A 138 25.26 -3.77 -6.38
CA PRO A 138 25.65 -3.88 -4.96
C PRO A 138 25.80 -2.53 -4.22
N ASP A 139 26.12 -1.45 -4.95
CA ASP A 139 26.29 -0.08 -4.46
C ASP A 139 25.01 0.77 -4.60
N HIS A 140 23.90 0.17 -5.05
CA HIS A 140 22.65 0.88 -5.23
C HIS A 140 22.01 1.31 -3.90
N VAL A 141 21.46 2.53 -3.86
CA VAL A 141 20.95 3.16 -2.63
C VAL A 141 19.87 2.32 -1.95
N SER A 142 19.04 1.62 -2.72
CA SER A 142 17.96 0.77 -2.19
C SER A 142 18.46 -0.38 -1.32
N ARG A 143 19.73 -0.78 -1.44
CA ARG A 143 20.34 -1.78 -0.54
C ARG A 143 20.75 -1.21 0.80
N SER A 144 20.74 0.11 0.97
CA SER A 144 21.10 0.75 2.23
C SER A 144 20.20 0.31 3.38
N TYR A 145 20.78 0.13 4.56
CA TYR A 145 20.03 -0.05 5.81
C TYR A 145 19.11 1.14 6.10
N ASN A 146 19.35 2.29 5.48
CA ASN A 146 18.50 3.47 5.58
C ASN A 146 17.11 3.28 4.94
N ASP A 147 17.02 2.45 3.90
CA ASP A 147 15.84 2.35 3.04
C ASP A 147 15.18 0.97 3.12
N THR A 148 15.93 -0.05 3.56
CA THR A 148 15.49 -1.45 3.60
C THR A 148 15.45 -2.01 5.02
N TYR A 149 14.43 -2.83 5.29
CA TYR A 149 14.30 -3.62 6.51
C TYR A 149 15.04 -4.96 6.38
N TYR A 150 16.20 -5.05 7.01
CA TYR A 150 17.03 -6.24 7.12
C TYR A 150 16.67 -7.04 8.38
N VAL A 151 16.37 -8.32 8.19
CA VAL A 151 16.19 -9.29 9.28
C VAL A 151 17.57 -9.80 9.74
N ASP A 152 18.47 -10.01 8.79
CA ASP A 152 19.88 -10.31 8.98
C ASP A 152 20.65 -9.93 7.69
N SER A 153 21.96 -10.14 7.66
CA SER A 153 22.82 -9.78 6.51
C SER A 153 22.46 -10.46 5.17
N GLN A 154 21.62 -11.51 5.19
CA GLN A 154 21.22 -12.29 4.02
C GLN A 154 19.71 -12.28 3.76
N THR A 155 18.91 -11.72 4.67
CA THR A 155 17.44 -11.78 4.64
C THR A 155 16.84 -10.40 4.86
N VAL A 156 15.89 -10.02 4.01
CA VAL A 156 15.14 -8.76 4.10
C VAL A 156 13.64 -9.02 4.10
N LEU A 157 12.88 -8.06 4.60
CA LEU A 157 11.49 -7.92 4.17
C LEU A 157 11.50 -7.36 2.75
N ARG A 158 10.79 -8.00 1.82
CA ARG A 158 10.84 -7.63 0.39
C ARG A 158 10.49 -6.16 0.17
N CYS A 159 11.32 -5.45 -0.61
CA CYS A 159 11.11 -4.04 -0.93
C CYS A 159 10.15 -3.85 -2.12
N HIS A 160 9.93 -4.91 -2.89
CA HIS A 160 9.03 -4.96 -4.03
C HIS A 160 8.63 -6.40 -4.34
N THR A 161 7.50 -6.60 -5.03
CA THR A 161 7.03 -7.94 -5.45
C THR A 161 7.98 -8.63 -6.44
N SER A 162 8.88 -7.89 -7.10
CA SER A 162 9.81 -8.43 -8.10
C SER A 162 10.86 -9.35 -7.50
N ALA A 163 10.99 -9.32 -6.17
CA ALA A 163 11.79 -10.29 -5.42
C ALA A 163 11.38 -11.75 -5.70
N HIS A 164 10.15 -11.99 -6.17
CA HIS A 164 9.65 -13.33 -6.50
C HIS A 164 9.78 -13.70 -7.99
N GLN A 165 10.16 -12.77 -8.86
CA GLN A 165 10.18 -12.97 -10.31
C GLN A 165 11.08 -14.15 -10.71
N ALA A 166 12.35 -14.13 -10.31
CA ALA A 166 13.31 -15.14 -10.71
C ALA A 166 12.98 -16.53 -10.12
N GLU A 167 12.43 -16.58 -8.91
CA GLU A 167 12.00 -17.84 -8.30
C GLU A 167 10.84 -18.48 -9.08
N LEU A 168 9.81 -17.70 -9.42
CA LEU A 168 8.64 -18.18 -10.15
C LEU A 168 9.01 -18.61 -11.58
N LEU A 169 9.88 -17.86 -12.25
CA LEU A 169 10.41 -18.23 -13.57
C LEU A 169 11.17 -19.57 -13.53
N ARG A 170 12.02 -19.78 -12.51
CA ARG A 170 12.76 -21.05 -12.30
C ARG A 170 11.83 -22.23 -11.99
N LYS A 171 10.71 -21.98 -11.31
CA LYS A 171 9.65 -22.97 -11.08
C LYS A 171 8.84 -23.31 -12.33
N GLY A 172 9.07 -22.59 -13.44
CA GLY A 172 8.47 -22.86 -14.73
C GLY A 172 7.27 -21.97 -15.08
N HIS A 173 6.83 -21.09 -14.17
CA HIS A 173 5.74 -20.16 -14.45
C HIS A 173 6.15 -19.16 -15.54
N THR A 174 5.27 -18.93 -16.51
CA THR A 174 5.52 -18.03 -17.66
C THR A 174 4.58 -16.84 -17.69
N HIS A 175 3.44 -16.93 -17.05
CA HIS A 175 2.42 -15.89 -16.98
C HIS A 175 1.93 -15.86 -15.54
N PHE A 176 2.27 -14.82 -14.79
CA PHE A 176 1.88 -14.76 -13.38
C PHE A 176 1.67 -13.35 -12.89
N LEU A 177 0.79 -13.24 -11.90
CA LEU A 177 0.55 -12.07 -11.09
C LEU A 177 1.00 -12.35 -9.66
N VAL A 178 1.78 -11.44 -9.08
CA VAL A 178 2.17 -11.48 -7.66
C VAL A 178 1.55 -10.28 -6.96
N THR A 179 0.79 -10.50 -5.89
CA THR A 179 0.29 -9.42 -5.03
C THR A 179 0.78 -9.60 -3.61
N GLY A 180 1.29 -8.55 -2.99
CA GLY A 180 1.71 -8.64 -1.61
C GLY A 180 2.05 -7.31 -0.98
N ASP A 181 2.08 -7.33 0.34
CA ASP A 181 2.69 -6.33 1.20
C ASP A 181 4.21 -6.27 0.95
N VAL A 182 4.75 -5.07 0.84
CA VAL A 182 6.16 -4.74 0.64
C VAL A 182 6.58 -3.70 1.68
N TYR A 183 7.87 -3.68 2.01
CA TYR A 183 8.38 -3.04 3.21
C TYR A 183 9.52 -2.09 2.85
N ARG A 184 9.40 -0.82 3.23
CA ARG A 184 10.44 0.19 3.01
C ARG A 184 10.53 1.14 4.19
N ARG A 185 11.74 1.57 4.50
CA ARG A 185 11.97 2.66 5.44
C ARG A 185 11.84 3.96 4.66
N ASP A 186 10.84 4.76 5.01
CA ASP A 186 10.47 5.95 4.25
C ASP A 186 10.06 7.12 5.16
N SER A 187 9.94 8.29 4.57
CA SER A 187 9.38 9.52 5.15
C SER A 187 7.96 9.32 5.71
N ILE A 188 7.54 10.19 6.63
CA ILE A 188 6.18 10.19 7.20
C ILE A 188 5.41 11.35 6.58
N ASP A 189 4.45 11.00 5.72
CA ASP A 189 3.44 11.92 5.19
C ASP A 189 2.18 11.15 4.79
N SER A 190 1.20 11.83 4.20
CA SER A 190 -0.07 11.24 3.77
C SER A 190 0.01 10.20 2.65
N THR A 191 1.15 10.08 1.98
CA THR A 191 1.39 9.20 0.83
C THR A 191 2.41 8.08 1.08
N HIS A 192 3.23 8.21 2.13
CA HIS A 192 4.26 7.23 2.48
C HIS A 192 3.92 6.49 3.78
N TYR A 193 3.98 5.16 3.71
CA TYR A 193 3.80 4.27 4.86
C TYR A 193 4.81 3.12 4.75
N PRO A 194 5.39 2.63 5.87
CA PRO A 194 6.51 1.69 5.82
C PRO A 194 6.12 0.30 5.32
N VAL A 195 4.82 0.02 5.27
CA VAL A 195 4.23 -1.17 4.68
C VAL A 195 3.18 -0.71 3.67
N PHE A 196 3.30 -1.12 2.42
CA PHE A 196 2.31 -0.86 1.39
C PHE A 196 2.20 -2.08 0.49
N HIS A 197 1.34 -2.09 -0.52
CA HIS A 197 1.08 -3.27 -1.32
C HIS A 197 1.37 -3.01 -2.80
N GLN A 198 1.97 -4.00 -3.43
CA GLN A 198 2.21 -3.99 -4.86
C GLN A 198 1.50 -5.15 -5.53
N MET A 199 1.19 -4.96 -6.81
CA MET A 199 0.93 -6.05 -7.73
C MET A 199 1.95 -6.01 -8.86
N GLU A 200 2.48 -7.18 -9.20
CA GLU A 200 3.35 -7.40 -10.33
C GLU A 200 2.71 -8.35 -11.31
N GLY A 201 2.96 -8.12 -12.59
CA GLY A 201 2.63 -9.06 -13.64
C GLY A 201 3.83 -9.33 -14.52
N VAL A 202 4.02 -10.59 -14.89
CA VAL A 202 5.08 -11.06 -15.77
C VAL A 202 4.47 -11.93 -16.86
N ARG A 203 4.92 -11.72 -18.09
CA ARG A 203 4.55 -12.54 -19.24
C ARG A 203 5.78 -12.87 -20.08
N VAL A 204 6.03 -14.16 -20.24
CA VAL A 204 7.12 -14.72 -21.03
C VAL A 204 6.56 -15.20 -22.37
N PHE A 205 7.28 -14.86 -23.44
CA PHE A 205 6.99 -15.27 -24.82
C PHE A 205 8.07 -16.22 -25.30
N SER A 206 7.66 -17.20 -26.10
CA SER A 206 8.54 -18.09 -26.87
C SER A 206 8.78 -17.54 -28.28
N PRO A 207 9.91 -17.88 -28.94
CA PRO A 207 10.22 -17.40 -30.29
C PRO A 207 9.06 -17.53 -31.29
N ASP A 208 8.39 -18.68 -31.27
CA ASP A 208 7.25 -18.98 -32.13
C ASP A 208 6.13 -17.92 -32.06
N GLU A 209 5.95 -17.25 -30.90
CA GLU A 209 4.90 -16.24 -30.70
C GLU A 209 5.18 -14.93 -31.43
N TRP A 210 6.44 -14.49 -31.53
CA TRP A 210 6.78 -13.24 -32.20
C TRP A 210 7.37 -13.42 -33.60
N GLU A 211 7.96 -14.58 -33.92
CA GLU A 211 8.48 -14.85 -35.27
C GLU A 211 7.39 -14.68 -36.34
N THR A 212 6.15 -15.08 -36.03
CA THR A 212 4.99 -14.90 -36.91
C THR A 212 4.59 -13.43 -37.13
N SER A 213 4.99 -12.53 -36.23
CA SER A 213 4.69 -11.09 -36.32
C SER A 213 5.65 -10.33 -37.24
N GLY A 214 6.83 -10.90 -37.52
CA GLY A 214 7.92 -10.22 -38.24
C GLY A 214 8.62 -9.11 -37.44
N LEU A 215 8.28 -8.95 -36.16
CA LEU A 215 8.94 -8.01 -35.24
C LEU A 215 10.10 -8.68 -34.50
N ASP A 216 11.06 -7.87 -34.06
CA ASP A 216 12.01 -8.28 -33.03
C ASP A 216 11.27 -8.61 -31.72
N GLY A 217 11.75 -9.61 -30.97
CA GLY A 217 11.10 -10.07 -29.75
C GLY A 217 10.94 -8.97 -28.69
N THR A 218 11.92 -8.07 -28.56
CA THR A 218 11.88 -6.93 -27.63
C THR A 218 10.75 -5.97 -28.01
N LEU A 219 10.64 -5.63 -29.30
CA LEU A 219 9.60 -4.74 -29.80
C LEU A 219 8.21 -5.38 -29.70
N TYR A 220 8.12 -6.69 -29.97
CA TYR A 220 6.89 -7.45 -29.78
C TYR A 220 6.43 -7.41 -28.32
N ALA A 221 7.32 -7.74 -27.38
CA ALA A 221 7.02 -7.72 -25.95
C ALA A 221 6.62 -6.31 -25.47
N ALA A 222 7.34 -5.26 -25.89
CA ALA A 222 7.00 -3.89 -25.56
C ALA A 222 5.63 -3.47 -26.11
N SER A 223 5.28 -3.88 -27.34
CA SER A 223 3.98 -3.57 -27.93
C SER A 223 2.83 -4.31 -27.22
N ASP A 224 3.02 -5.59 -26.87
CA ASP A 224 2.04 -6.37 -26.13
C ASP A 224 1.84 -5.82 -24.71
N LEU A 225 2.94 -5.44 -24.04
CA LEU A 225 2.93 -4.79 -22.73
C LEU A 225 2.08 -3.51 -22.76
N LYS A 226 2.35 -2.60 -23.71
CA LYS A 226 1.62 -1.32 -23.79
C LYS A 226 0.13 -1.56 -24.01
N LYS A 227 -0.24 -2.48 -24.91
CA LYS A 227 -1.63 -2.85 -25.17
C LYS A 227 -2.32 -3.43 -23.94
N CYS A 228 -1.64 -4.31 -23.20
CA CYS A 228 -2.14 -4.89 -21.95
C CYS A 228 -2.42 -3.78 -20.92
N LEU A 229 -1.47 -2.87 -20.73
CA LEU A 229 -1.56 -1.86 -19.67
C LEU A 229 -2.52 -0.71 -20.02
N GLU A 230 -2.64 -0.33 -21.29
CA GLU A 230 -3.69 0.59 -21.75
C GLU A 230 -5.09 -0.02 -21.51
N GLY A 231 -5.25 -1.32 -21.80
CA GLY A 231 -6.48 -2.05 -21.49
C GLY A 231 -6.78 -2.10 -19.99
N LEU A 232 -5.76 -2.36 -19.16
CA LEU A 232 -5.90 -2.37 -17.71
C LEU A 232 -6.28 -0.98 -17.17
N ALA A 233 -5.62 0.08 -17.65
CA ALA A 233 -5.95 1.46 -17.26
C ALA A 233 -7.39 1.82 -17.65
N CYS A 234 -7.83 1.45 -18.86
CA CYS A 234 -9.22 1.62 -19.28
C CYS A 234 -10.20 0.85 -18.40
N HIS A 235 -9.84 -0.38 -18.01
CA HIS A 235 -10.67 -1.21 -17.13
C HIS A 235 -10.84 -0.59 -15.74
N LEU A 236 -9.78 0.00 -15.19
CA LEU A 236 -9.80 0.57 -13.84
C LEU A 236 -10.39 1.98 -13.78
N PHE A 237 -10.03 2.84 -14.72
CA PHE A 237 -10.34 4.28 -14.69
C PHE A 237 -11.41 4.71 -15.70
N GLY A 238 -11.84 3.80 -16.58
CA GLY A 238 -12.69 4.14 -17.72
C GLY A 238 -11.90 4.80 -18.85
N ALA A 239 -12.59 5.53 -19.72
CA ALA A 239 -11.93 6.26 -20.81
C ALA A 239 -11.12 7.44 -20.24
N VAL A 240 -9.80 7.31 -20.23
CA VAL A 240 -8.84 8.33 -19.77
C VAL A 240 -7.78 8.59 -20.82
N GLU A 241 -7.22 9.81 -20.83
CA GLU A 241 -6.04 10.10 -21.65
C GLU A 241 -4.81 9.46 -21.02
N MET A 242 -3.92 8.95 -21.86
CA MET A 242 -2.74 8.18 -21.44
C MET A 242 -1.48 8.69 -22.13
N ARG A 243 -0.34 8.62 -21.44
CA ARG A 243 0.97 8.85 -22.04
C ARG A 243 2.01 7.88 -21.47
N TRP A 244 2.94 7.52 -22.34
CA TRP A 244 4.09 6.70 -21.99
C TRP A 244 5.30 7.61 -21.73
N ILE A 245 5.95 7.43 -20.58
CA ILE A 245 7.18 8.13 -20.21
C ILE A 245 8.32 7.11 -20.26
N ASP A 246 9.35 7.40 -21.04
CA ASP A 246 10.57 6.58 -21.03
C ASP A 246 11.32 6.80 -19.71
N THR A 247 11.68 5.71 -19.04
CA THR A 247 12.35 5.73 -17.72
C THR A 247 13.45 4.66 -17.67
N TYR A 248 14.03 4.43 -16.49
CA TYR A 248 15.06 3.41 -16.29
C TYR A 248 14.79 2.59 -15.02
N PHE A 249 14.77 1.26 -15.18
CA PHE A 249 14.83 0.30 -14.08
C PHE A 249 15.97 -0.70 -14.34
N PRO A 250 16.74 -1.13 -13.32
CA PRO A 250 17.85 -2.07 -13.52
C PRO A 250 17.46 -3.44 -14.12
N PHE A 251 16.20 -3.83 -14.01
CA PHE A 251 15.66 -5.14 -14.41
C PHE A 251 14.84 -5.11 -15.70
N THR A 252 14.67 -3.95 -16.35
CA THR A 252 13.95 -3.84 -17.61
C THR A 252 14.62 -2.89 -18.61
N ASN A 253 14.60 -3.25 -19.89
CA ASN A 253 15.07 -2.41 -20.97
C ASN A 253 14.41 -2.83 -22.31
N PRO A 254 13.66 -1.94 -22.99
CA PRO A 254 13.29 -0.59 -22.56
C PRO A 254 12.35 -0.58 -21.35
N SER A 255 12.39 0.52 -20.59
CA SER A 255 11.56 0.77 -19.42
C SER A 255 10.61 1.94 -19.65
N PHE A 256 9.38 1.82 -19.14
CA PHE A 256 8.34 2.82 -19.29
C PHE A 256 7.55 3.01 -18.00
N GLU A 257 7.08 4.23 -17.78
CA GLU A 257 5.97 4.54 -16.87
C GLU A 257 4.71 4.84 -17.69
N LEU A 258 3.57 4.32 -17.24
CA LEU A 258 2.27 4.69 -17.77
C LEU A 258 1.68 5.78 -16.88
N GLU A 259 1.42 6.94 -17.46
CA GLU A 259 0.67 8.01 -16.79
C GLU A 259 -0.71 8.19 -17.42
N ILE A 260 -1.71 8.50 -16.58
CA ILE A 260 -3.06 8.83 -17.00
C ILE A 260 -3.43 10.25 -16.59
N TYR A 261 -4.21 10.94 -17.42
CA TYR A 261 -4.83 12.21 -17.03
C TYR A 261 -6.14 11.93 -16.31
N PHE A 262 -6.16 12.16 -15.00
CA PHE A 262 -7.30 11.83 -14.14
C PHE A 262 -7.43 12.90 -13.06
N GLN A 263 -8.66 13.40 -12.83
CA GLN A 263 -8.92 14.49 -11.88
C GLN A 263 -8.02 15.71 -12.11
N GLU A 264 -7.93 16.17 -13.37
CA GLU A 264 -7.20 17.36 -13.80
C GLU A 264 -5.66 17.32 -13.60
N LYS A 265 -5.10 16.15 -13.30
CA LYS A 265 -3.65 15.94 -13.13
C LYS A 265 -3.16 14.70 -13.88
N TRP A 266 -1.88 14.71 -14.25
CA TRP A 266 -1.18 13.50 -14.68
C TRP A 266 -0.82 12.67 -13.45
N LEU A 267 -1.15 11.38 -13.51
CA LEU A 267 -0.89 10.41 -12.46
C LEU A 267 -0.09 9.24 -13.03
N GLU A 268 1.10 9.01 -12.47
CA GLU A 268 1.85 7.77 -12.67
C GLU A 268 1.09 6.58 -12.08
N VAL A 269 0.73 5.63 -12.93
CA VAL A 269 -0.04 4.43 -12.57
C VAL A 269 0.89 3.29 -12.17
N LEU A 270 1.96 3.08 -12.92
CA LEU A 270 2.86 1.93 -12.79
C LEU A 270 4.17 2.14 -13.55
N GLY A 271 5.21 1.42 -13.13
CA GLY A 271 6.44 1.19 -13.88
C GLY A 271 6.41 -0.18 -14.57
N CYS A 272 6.99 -0.29 -15.75
CA CYS A 272 7.00 -1.51 -16.54
C CYS A 272 8.14 -1.53 -17.56
N GLY A 273 8.34 -2.67 -18.22
CA GLY A 273 9.27 -2.75 -19.34
C GLY A 273 9.48 -4.17 -19.84
N VAL A 274 10.34 -4.30 -20.84
CA VAL A 274 10.81 -5.61 -21.30
C VAL A 274 11.87 -6.10 -20.33
N THR A 275 11.71 -7.28 -19.75
CA THR A 275 12.61 -7.84 -18.75
C THR A 275 14.01 -8.02 -19.32
N GLU A 276 15.03 -7.62 -18.56
CA GLU A 276 16.43 -7.79 -18.93
C GLU A 276 16.75 -9.27 -19.22
N GLN A 277 17.40 -9.53 -20.36
CA GLN A 277 17.63 -10.90 -20.84
C GLN A 277 18.47 -11.73 -19.85
N GLU A 278 19.33 -11.07 -19.08
CA GLU A 278 20.14 -11.72 -18.06
C GLU A 278 19.28 -12.35 -16.94
N ILE A 279 18.14 -11.75 -16.57
CA ILE A 279 17.21 -12.32 -15.59
C ILE A 279 16.59 -13.61 -16.13
N LEU A 280 16.17 -13.58 -17.40
CA LEU A 280 15.60 -14.75 -18.08
C LEU A 280 16.63 -15.87 -18.22
N LYS A 281 17.85 -15.56 -18.65
CA LYS A 281 18.97 -16.51 -18.74
C LYS A 281 19.27 -17.17 -17.39
N ARG A 282 19.40 -16.38 -16.32
CA ARG A 282 19.61 -16.89 -14.94
C ARG A 282 18.47 -17.76 -14.44
N SER A 283 17.28 -17.61 -15.03
CA SER A 283 16.08 -18.37 -14.70
C SER A 283 15.81 -19.54 -15.65
N GLY A 284 16.73 -19.85 -16.57
CA GLY A 284 16.61 -20.97 -17.52
C GLY A 284 15.70 -20.71 -18.73
N LYS A 285 15.45 -19.44 -19.06
CA LYS A 285 14.60 -18.98 -20.17
C LYS A 285 15.43 -18.25 -21.24
N THR A 286 16.46 -18.92 -21.76
CA THR A 286 17.53 -18.31 -22.56
C THR A 286 17.06 -17.65 -23.84
N ASP A 287 16.10 -18.26 -24.53
CA ASP A 287 15.63 -17.85 -25.86
C ASP A 287 14.27 -17.16 -25.81
N ASN A 288 13.79 -16.83 -24.61
CA ASN A 288 12.53 -16.14 -24.40
C ASN A 288 12.74 -14.64 -24.30
N VAL A 289 11.70 -13.87 -24.59
CA VAL A 289 11.56 -12.48 -24.16
C VAL A 289 10.41 -12.39 -23.17
N ALA A 290 10.43 -11.40 -22.29
CA ALA A 290 9.34 -11.19 -21.34
C ALA A 290 9.10 -9.72 -21.12
N TRP A 291 7.88 -9.38 -20.71
CA TRP A 291 7.63 -8.09 -20.09
C TRP A 291 7.24 -8.27 -18.64
N ALA A 292 7.47 -7.22 -17.84
CA ALA A 292 7.02 -7.10 -16.48
C ALA A 292 6.41 -5.73 -16.21
N PHE A 293 5.45 -5.64 -15.28
CA PHE A 293 4.99 -4.39 -14.68
C PHE A 293 4.88 -4.51 -13.18
N GLY A 294 4.99 -3.38 -12.48
CA GLY A 294 4.74 -3.27 -11.04
C GLY A 294 3.89 -2.03 -10.75
N LEU A 295 2.81 -2.20 -10.00
CA LEU A 295 1.92 -1.11 -9.60
C LEU A 295 1.77 -1.05 -8.08
N GLY A 296 1.63 0.16 -7.54
CA GLY A 296 1.35 0.40 -6.13
C GLY A 296 -0.16 0.45 -5.88
N LEU A 297 -0.69 -0.49 -5.09
CA LEU A 297 -2.14 -0.59 -4.86
C LEU A 297 -2.68 0.61 -4.09
N GLU A 298 -1.96 1.11 -3.09
CA GLU A 298 -2.37 2.29 -2.31
C GLU A 298 -2.44 3.53 -3.19
N ARG A 299 -1.43 3.79 -4.04
CA ARG A 299 -1.41 4.96 -4.93
C ARG A 299 -2.64 4.96 -5.85
N LEU A 300 -2.94 3.82 -6.47
CA LEU A 300 -4.13 3.70 -7.32
C LEU A 300 -5.42 3.80 -6.52
N ALA A 301 -5.52 3.12 -5.37
CA ALA A 301 -6.70 3.15 -4.52
C ALA A 301 -6.99 4.56 -3.97
N MET A 302 -5.97 5.31 -3.58
CA MET A 302 -6.10 6.70 -3.12
C MET A 302 -6.75 7.58 -4.18
N VAL A 303 -6.40 7.39 -5.45
CA VAL A 303 -6.96 8.18 -6.55
C VAL A 303 -8.33 7.65 -7.01
N LEU A 304 -8.48 6.33 -7.14
CA LEU A 304 -9.75 5.72 -7.55
C LEU A 304 -10.86 6.00 -6.54
N TYR A 305 -10.54 5.93 -5.25
CA TYR A 305 -11.51 6.05 -4.18
C TYR A 305 -11.47 7.40 -3.45
N ASP A 306 -10.67 8.37 -3.86
CA ASP A 306 -10.50 9.68 -3.17
C ASP A 306 -10.09 9.54 -1.69
N ILE A 307 -9.23 8.58 -1.38
CA ILE A 307 -8.69 8.38 -0.02
C ILE A 307 -7.52 9.34 0.19
N PRO A 308 -7.61 10.30 1.12
CA PRO A 308 -6.66 11.41 1.23
C PRO A 308 -5.38 11.07 1.99
N ASP A 309 -5.32 9.92 2.66
CA ASP A 309 -4.25 9.56 3.57
C ASP A 309 -4.07 8.03 3.62
N ILE A 310 -2.85 7.56 3.36
CA ILE A 310 -2.49 6.14 3.34
C ILE A 310 -2.76 5.42 4.67
N ARG A 311 -2.73 6.13 5.82
CA ARG A 311 -3.02 5.54 7.13
C ARG A 311 -4.44 5.00 7.23
N LEU A 312 -5.37 5.51 6.41
CA LEU A 312 -6.76 5.04 6.41
C LEU A 312 -6.89 3.56 6.02
N PHE A 313 -6.03 3.04 5.13
CA PHE A 313 -6.03 1.60 4.79
C PHE A 313 -5.73 0.71 6.01
N TRP A 314 -5.06 1.25 7.03
CA TRP A 314 -4.71 0.51 8.24
C TRP A 314 -5.72 0.70 9.38
N SER A 315 -6.74 1.54 9.17
CA SER A 315 -7.73 1.87 10.20
C SER A 315 -8.78 0.76 10.35
N SER A 316 -9.16 0.49 11.59
CA SER A 316 -10.33 -0.33 11.92
C SER A 316 -11.60 0.49 12.15
N ASP A 317 -11.57 1.79 11.85
CA ASP A 317 -12.72 2.68 12.04
C ASP A 317 -13.86 2.29 11.09
N GLU A 318 -15.05 2.04 11.66
CA GLU A 318 -16.26 1.71 10.91
C GLU A 318 -16.64 2.82 9.92
N ARG A 319 -16.36 4.10 10.26
CA ARG A 319 -16.61 5.24 9.36
C ARG A 319 -15.81 5.15 8.07
N PHE A 320 -14.68 4.44 8.05
CA PHE A 320 -13.91 4.15 6.84
C PHE A 320 -14.31 2.78 6.26
N THR A 321 -14.21 1.72 7.06
CA THR A 321 -14.36 0.34 6.59
C THR A 321 -15.75 0.02 6.05
N SER A 322 -16.81 0.63 6.59
CA SER A 322 -18.19 0.41 6.14
C SER A 322 -18.51 1.05 4.78
N GLN A 323 -17.63 1.89 4.23
CA GLN A 323 -17.85 2.56 2.95
C GLN A 323 -17.52 1.69 1.74
N PHE A 324 -16.80 0.58 1.94
CA PHE A 324 -16.33 -0.30 0.88
C PHE A 324 -17.05 -1.65 0.91
N VAL A 325 -17.44 -2.12 -0.27
CA VAL A 325 -18.14 -3.39 -0.45
C VAL A 325 -17.45 -4.18 -1.55
N LYS A 326 -17.38 -5.50 -1.37
CA LYS A 326 -16.77 -6.42 -2.33
C LYS A 326 -17.25 -6.15 -3.76
N GLY A 327 -16.30 -6.02 -4.68
CA GLY A 327 -16.54 -5.85 -6.12
C GLY A 327 -17.00 -4.46 -6.56
N GLN A 328 -17.12 -3.49 -5.65
CA GLN A 328 -17.52 -2.13 -6.00
C GLN A 328 -16.30 -1.26 -6.32
N LEU A 329 -15.84 -1.33 -7.56
CA LEU A 329 -14.84 -0.39 -8.09
C LEU A 329 -15.46 1.01 -8.27
N GLY A 330 -14.70 2.07 -7.99
CA GLY A 330 -15.11 3.46 -8.21
C GLY A 330 -15.95 4.11 -7.11
N VAL A 331 -16.14 3.46 -5.96
CA VAL A 331 -16.78 4.09 -4.78
C VAL A 331 -15.91 5.26 -4.29
N LYS A 332 -16.46 6.47 -4.30
CA LYS A 332 -15.77 7.63 -3.70
C LYS A 332 -15.93 7.63 -2.19
N PHE A 333 -14.81 7.53 -1.49
CA PHE A 333 -14.71 7.72 -0.06
C PHE A 333 -15.30 9.08 0.31
N LYS A 334 -16.17 9.08 1.33
CA LYS A 334 -16.72 10.29 1.92
C LYS A 334 -15.91 10.59 3.18
N PRO A 335 -15.08 11.64 3.17
CA PRO A 335 -14.31 12.01 4.35
C PRO A 335 -15.23 12.32 5.53
N PHE A 336 -14.85 11.84 6.71
CA PHE A 336 -15.41 12.29 7.97
C PHE A 336 -14.58 13.45 8.54
N SER A 337 -15.15 14.21 9.48
CA SER A 337 -14.51 15.37 10.09
C SER A 337 -13.11 15.04 10.61
N LYS A 338 -12.11 15.80 10.16
CA LYS A 338 -10.74 15.71 10.67
C LYS A 338 -10.66 16.34 12.06
N PHE A 339 -9.90 15.71 12.95
CA PHE A 339 -9.53 16.30 14.23
C PHE A 339 -8.39 17.31 14.05
N PRO A 340 -8.32 18.37 14.88
CA PRO A 340 -7.24 19.35 14.77
C PRO A 340 -5.88 18.68 15.03
N PRO A 341 -4.82 19.05 14.28
CA PRO A 341 -3.48 18.58 14.55
C PRO A 341 -2.89 19.31 15.78
N CYS A 342 -1.96 18.65 16.47
CA CYS A 342 -1.05 19.28 17.42
C CYS A 342 0.36 19.26 16.82
N TYR A 343 0.98 20.43 16.68
CA TYR A 343 2.32 20.56 16.10
C TYR A 343 3.38 20.65 17.19
N LYS A 344 4.48 19.91 17.04
CA LYS A 344 5.66 20.05 17.89
C LYS A 344 6.91 20.14 17.03
N ASP A 345 7.73 21.15 17.32
CA ASP A 345 9.00 21.36 16.64
C ASP A 345 10.14 20.78 17.48
N MET A 346 11.15 20.24 16.81
CA MET A 346 12.32 19.66 17.43
C MET A 346 13.56 20.06 16.63
N SER A 347 14.45 20.81 17.27
CA SER A 347 15.74 21.19 16.71
C SER A 347 16.88 20.39 17.34
N PHE A 348 17.86 20.01 16.54
CA PHE A 348 19.08 19.36 17.01
C PHE A 348 20.24 19.58 16.04
N TRP A 349 21.45 19.41 16.56
CA TRP A 349 22.67 19.34 15.76
C TRP A 349 22.83 17.92 15.19
N ILE A 350 22.96 17.82 13.88
CA ILE A 350 23.16 16.53 13.20
C ILE A 350 24.62 16.09 13.25
N ASN A 351 24.83 14.80 12.98
CA ASN A 351 26.15 14.18 12.79
C ASN A 351 26.18 13.43 11.45
N ASP A 352 27.34 12.91 11.07
CA ASP A 352 27.53 12.25 9.76
C ASP A 352 26.71 10.94 9.60
N SER A 353 26.21 10.38 10.71
CA SER A 353 25.38 9.16 10.72
C SER A 353 23.87 9.45 10.71
N PHE A 354 23.47 10.73 10.77
CA PHE A 354 22.06 11.11 10.76
C PHE A 354 21.44 10.86 9.39
N THR A 355 20.26 10.26 9.41
CA THR A 355 19.39 10.15 8.23
C THR A 355 17.94 10.40 8.63
N GLU A 356 17.16 10.94 7.69
CA GLU A 356 15.75 11.25 7.93
C GLU A 356 14.90 10.00 8.16
N ASN A 357 15.19 8.89 7.48
CA ASN A 357 14.46 7.64 7.71
C ASN A 357 14.73 7.07 9.12
N ASN A 358 15.92 7.28 9.70
CA ASN A 358 16.17 6.91 11.09
C ASN A 358 15.34 7.76 12.06
N LEU A 359 15.17 9.06 11.80
CA LEU A 359 14.24 9.91 12.55
C LEU A 359 12.80 9.40 12.42
N CYS A 360 12.34 9.14 11.18
CA CYS A 360 10.99 8.65 10.92
C CYS A 360 10.72 7.31 11.63
N GLU A 361 11.67 6.39 11.66
CA GLU A 361 11.50 5.12 12.40
C GLU A 361 11.35 5.32 13.91
N ILE A 362 12.09 6.27 14.50
CA ILE A 362 11.91 6.60 15.92
C ILE A 362 10.53 7.22 16.16
N VAL A 363 10.11 8.16 15.32
CA VAL A 363 8.80 8.81 15.44
C VAL A 363 7.68 7.77 15.29
N ARG A 364 7.73 6.89 14.30
CA ARG A 364 6.77 5.78 14.14
C ARG A 364 6.79 4.82 15.32
N GLY A 365 7.98 4.49 15.84
CA GLY A 365 8.14 3.60 16.98
C GLY A 365 7.49 4.14 18.26
N VAL A 366 7.49 5.46 18.46
CA VAL A 366 6.92 6.10 19.66
C VAL A 366 5.46 6.51 19.45
N ALA A 367 5.14 7.17 18.34
CA ALA A 367 3.84 7.78 18.09
C ALA A 367 2.89 6.93 17.23
N GLY A 368 3.40 5.91 16.53
CA GLY A 368 2.62 5.09 15.62
C GLY A 368 1.84 5.93 14.60
N ASP A 369 0.58 5.58 14.39
CA ASP A 369 -0.31 6.25 13.42
C ASP A 369 -0.76 7.66 13.85
N LEU A 370 -0.40 8.12 15.06
CA LEU A 370 -0.65 9.50 15.47
C LEU A 370 0.27 10.49 14.76
N ALA A 371 1.46 10.07 14.32
CA ALA A 371 2.33 10.90 13.49
C ALA A 371 1.75 10.95 12.07
N GLU A 372 1.23 12.12 11.69
CA GLU A 372 0.69 12.38 10.36
C GLU A 372 1.77 12.81 9.39
N GLU A 373 2.71 13.63 9.85
CA GLU A 373 3.73 14.23 9.00
C GLU A 373 4.98 14.53 9.84
N VAL A 374 6.15 14.29 9.26
CA VAL A 374 7.43 14.77 9.78
C VAL A 374 8.11 15.56 8.68
N GLN A 375 8.33 16.85 8.90
CA GLN A 375 8.82 17.76 7.87
C GLN A 375 10.03 18.53 8.37
N LEU A 376 11.11 18.59 7.58
CA LEU A 376 12.21 19.52 7.79
C LEU A 376 11.73 20.95 7.48
N ILE A 377 11.62 21.80 8.50
CA ILE A 377 11.11 23.17 8.36
C ILE A 377 12.20 24.24 8.37
N ASP A 378 13.39 23.92 8.90
CA ASP A 378 14.53 24.81 8.92
C ASP A 378 15.84 24.01 8.97
N ASN A 379 16.88 24.52 8.32
CA ASN A 379 18.24 24.03 8.46
C ASN A 379 19.22 25.20 8.45
N PHE A 380 20.22 25.16 9.31
CA PHE A 380 21.28 26.17 9.30
C PHE A 380 22.62 25.59 9.72
N THR A 381 23.70 26.14 9.17
CA THR A 381 25.08 25.80 9.54
C THR A 381 25.71 26.96 10.30
N ASN A 382 26.24 26.69 11.48
CA ASN A 382 26.87 27.72 12.32
C ASN A 382 28.30 28.05 11.86
N LYS A 383 28.91 29.09 12.43
CA LYS A 383 30.30 29.51 12.11
C LYS A 383 31.37 28.46 12.44
N LYS A 384 31.04 27.45 13.25
CA LYS A 384 31.92 26.32 13.60
C LYS A 384 31.74 25.13 12.64
N GLY A 385 30.92 25.27 11.60
CA GLY A 385 30.65 24.22 10.61
C GLY A 385 29.66 23.16 11.06
N MET A 386 28.99 23.33 12.22
CA MET A 386 27.96 22.38 12.66
C MET A 386 26.63 22.72 12.01
N THR A 387 25.90 21.71 11.53
CA THR A 387 24.57 21.86 10.93
C THR A 387 23.50 21.48 11.95
N SER A 388 22.49 22.33 12.07
CA SER A 388 21.28 22.06 12.86
C SER A 388 20.09 21.90 11.94
N HIS A 389 19.28 20.88 12.18
CA HIS A 389 17.98 20.70 11.55
C HIS A 389 16.86 21.00 12.55
N CYS A 390 15.76 21.55 12.07
CA CYS A 390 14.50 21.67 12.80
C CYS A 390 13.41 20.92 12.06
N TYR A 391 12.86 19.91 12.70
CA TYR A 391 11.74 19.14 12.18
C TYR A 391 10.45 19.53 12.90
N ARG A 392 9.36 19.65 12.14
CA ARG A 392 7.99 19.73 12.66
C ARG A 392 7.35 18.35 12.58
N ILE A 393 6.78 17.91 13.68
CA ILE A 393 5.97 16.70 13.75
C ILE A 393 4.51 17.13 13.91
N ALA A 394 3.66 16.72 12.97
CA ALA A 394 2.22 16.89 13.04
C ALA A 394 1.60 15.65 13.69
N TYR A 395 1.06 15.81 14.89
CA TYR A 395 0.30 14.77 15.56
C TYR A 395 -1.18 14.93 15.26
N ARG A 396 -1.81 13.92 14.67
CA ARG A 396 -3.26 13.88 14.44
C ARG A 396 -3.80 12.47 14.52
N SER A 397 -4.79 12.27 15.38
CA SER A 397 -5.57 11.03 15.41
C SER A 397 -6.71 11.07 14.38
N MET A 398 -6.98 9.93 13.76
CA MET A 398 -8.15 9.75 12.89
C MET A 398 -9.46 9.59 13.67
N GLU A 399 -9.37 9.28 14.97
CA GLU A 399 -10.51 8.80 15.77
C GLU A 399 -10.98 9.80 16.83
N ARG A 400 -10.10 10.67 17.32
CA ARG A 400 -10.41 11.62 18.40
C ARG A 400 -9.55 12.87 18.36
N SER A 401 -9.98 13.90 19.09
CA SER A 401 -9.10 15.03 19.41
C SER A 401 -7.95 14.59 20.32
N LEU A 402 -6.80 15.21 20.12
CA LEU A 402 -5.62 15.02 20.94
C LEU A 402 -5.52 16.14 21.99
N THR A 403 -5.10 15.83 23.21
CA THR A 403 -4.81 16.84 24.24
C THR A 403 -3.35 17.29 24.18
N ASP A 404 -3.06 18.49 24.67
CA ASP A 404 -1.68 18.97 24.69
C ASP A 404 -0.82 18.16 25.67
N GLU A 405 -1.38 17.70 26.79
CA GLU A 405 -0.65 16.89 27.78
C GLU A 405 -0.15 15.58 27.18
N GLU A 406 -1.01 14.81 26.49
CA GLU A 406 -0.60 13.52 25.91
C GLU A 406 0.44 13.71 24.79
N ILE A 407 0.31 14.77 23.99
CA ILE A 407 1.26 15.04 22.90
C ILE A 407 2.58 15.57 23.44
N ASN A 408 2.57 16.32 24.55
CA ASN A 408 3.81 16.72 25.21
C ASN A 408 4.56 15.51 25.78
N GLU A 409 3.86 14.55 26.41
CA GLU A 409 4.49 13.31 26.89
C GLU A 409 5.07 12.47 25.74
N LEU A 410 4.32 12.29 24.66
CA LEU A 410 4.81 11.62 23.45
C LEU A 410 6.02 12.33 22.84
N GLN A 411 5.95 13.66 22.72
CA GLN A 411 7.05 14.45 22.18
C GLN A 411 8.31 14.35 23.05
N TRP A 412 8.20 14.30 24.38
CA TRP A 412 9.35 14.08 25.24
C TRP A 412 9.99 12.72 25.02
N ASN A 413 9.18 11.68 24.86
CA ASN A 413 9.68 10.35 24.53
C ASN A 413 10.37 10.32 23.15
N VAL A 414 9.79 10.98 22.13
CA VAL A 414 10.43 11.12 20.81
C VAL A 414 11.78 11.82 20.95
N ARG A 415 11.84 12.96 21.66
CA ARG A 415 13.09 13.72 21.88
C ARG A 415 14.16 12.88 22.55
N ASP A 416 13.81 12.19 23.64
CA ASP A 416 14.72 11.30 24.38
C ASP A 416 15.26 10.18 23.51
N GLN A 417 14.40 9.54 22.71
CA GLN A 417 14.83 8.46 21.81
C GLN A 417 15.68 8.98 20.65
N VAL A 418 15.37 10.15 20.10
CA VAL A 418 16.15 10.78 19.03
C VAL A 418 17.56 11.12 19.52
N GLU A 419 17.69 11.76 20.68
CA GLU A 419 19.00 12.07 21.28
C GLU A 419 19.81 10.79 21.51
N LYS A 420 19.22 9.77 22.15
CA LYS A 420 19.91 8.52 22.49
C LYS A 420 20.26 7.66 21.29
N LYS A 421 19.34 7.47 20.34
CA LYS A 421 19.50 6.51 19.24
C LYS A 421 20.20 7.12 18.03
N LEU A 422 20.00 8.41 17.76
CA LEU A 422 20.67 9.09 16.64
C LEU A 422 21.95 9.80 17.06
N ASN A 423 22.26 9.85 18.36
CA ASN A 423 23.44 10.51 18.92
C ASN A 423 23.55 11.99 18.46
N VAL A 424 22.40 12.67 18.43
CA VAL A 424 22.26 14.09 18.09
C VAL A 424 22.19 14.93 19.36
N ILE A 425 22.53 16.22 19.29
CA ILE A 425 22.45 17.13 20.43
C ILE A 425 21.21 18.01 20.27
N LEU A 426 20.21 17.82 21.13
CA LEU A 426 18.98 18.63 21.12
C LEU A 426 19.29 20.12 21.37
N ARG A 427 18.53 21.00 20.71
CA ARG A 427 18.65 22.46 20.82
C ARG A 427 17.35 23.10 21.32
#